data_AF-A0A2N2GGX3-F1
#
_entry.id   AF-A0A2N2GGX3-F1
#
_cell.length_a   1.000
_cell.length_b   1.000
_cell.length_c   1.000
_cell.angle_alpha   90.00
_cell.angle_beta   90.00
_cell.angle_gamma   90.00
#
_symmetry.space_group_name_H-M   'P 1'
#
loop_
_entity.id
_entity.type
_entity.pdbx_description
1 polymer ?
#
loop_
_entity_poly.entity_id
_entity_poly.type
_entity_poly.pdbx_seq_one_letter_code
_entity_poly.pdbx_strand_id
1 'polypeptide(L)'
;MLLKILLPAEIMLEQEVKKIVAEAENGSFCLMPNHIDFVATLAPGIFTYERAEGGQELLAMDVGTLVKKGSDVLVSTRNAVKAAELGKLKQVVVEQYDVLDEREKLVRSAAAKLEASLIRRFVELK
;
A
#
# COMPACT_ATOMS: atom_id res chain seq x y z
N MET A 1 18.06 -5.98 -8.09
CA MET A 1 17.43 -4.71 -7.68
C MET A 1 16.66 -5.01 -6.41
N LEU A 2 16.83 -4.25 -5.34
CA LEU A 2 16.18 -4.49 -4.06
C LEU A 2 14.89 -3.69 -3.99
N LEU A 3 13.75 -4.38 -3.95
CA LEU A 3 12.43 -3.77 -3.79
C LEU A 3 12.04 -3.76 -2.33
N LYS A 4 11.69 -2.58 -1.79
CA LYS A 4 11.02 -2.43 -0.50
C LYS A 4 9.65 -1.79 -0.68
N ILE A 5 8.63 -2.41 -0.11
CA ILE A 5 7.28 -1.84 -0.03
C ILE A 5 7.01 -1.46 1.43
N LEU A 6 6.74 -0.19 1.64
CA LEU A 6 6.62 0.47 2.93
C LEU A 6 5.17 0.90 3.13
N LEU A 7 4.56 0.40 4.20
CA LEU A 7 3.30 0.89 4.72
C LEU A 7 3.58 1.85 5.89
N PRO A 8 2.61 2.69 6.30
CA PRO A 8 2.84 3.64 7.39
C PRO A 8 3.27 2.99 8.72
N ALA A 9 2.83 1.75 8.96
CA ALA A 9 3.08 1.04 10.21
C ALA A 9 4.23 0.02 10.14
N GLU A 10 4.63 -0.42 8.94
CA GLU A 10 5.57 -1.53 8.79
C GLU A 10 6.22 -1.61 7.40
N ILE A 11 7.30 -2.37 7.31
CA ILE A 11 7.89 -2.80 6.03
C ILE A 11 7.12 -4.06 5.61
N MET A 12 6.24 -3.92 4.61
CA MET A 12 5.42 -5.03 4.12
C MET A 12 6.26 -6.07 3.37
N LEU A 13 7.26 -5.62 2.62
CA LEU A 13 8.06 -6.47 1.76
C LEU A 13 9.47 -5.90 1.60
N GLU A 14 10.46 -6.79 1.62
CA GLU A 14 11.81 -6.54 1.15
C GLU A 14 12.26 -7.75 0.33
N GLN A 15 12.55 -7.57 -0.96
CA GLN A 15 12.80 -8.67 -1.88
C GLN A 15 13.74 -8.28 -3.02
N GLU A 16 14.67 -9.17 -3.37
CA GLU A 16 15.43 -9.04 -4.61
C GLU A 16 14.56 -9.39 -5.82
N VAL A 17 14.51 -8.47 -6.78
CA VAL A 17 13.67 -8.55 -7.98
C VAL A 17 14.47 -8.21 -9.23
N LYS A 18 13.98 -8.72 -10.37
CA LYS A 18 14.54 -8.47 -11.70
C LYS A 18 13.62 -7.67 -12.62
N LYS A 19 12.36 -7.46 -12.23
CA LYS A 19 11.39 -6.67 -12.98
C LYS A 19 10.30 -6.17 -12.08
N ILE A 20 9.85 -4.94 -12.30
CA ILE A 20 8.68 -4.34 -11.65
C ILE A 20 7.79 -3.74 -12.73
N VAL A 21 6.48 -3.96 -12.65
CA VAL A 21 5.47 -3.27 -13.47
C VAL A 21 4.48 -2.62 -12.53
N ALA A 22 4.24 -1.33 -12.76
CA ALA A 22 3.33 -0.51 -11.95
C ALA A 22 2.54 0.45 -12.86
N GLU A 23 1.60 1.17 -12.26
CA GLU A 23 0.74 2.12 -12.95
C GLU A 23 0.85 3.50 -12.29
N ALA A 24 0.99 4.52 -13.12
CA ALA A 24 0.91 5.93 -12.75
C ALA A 24 -0.30 6.55 -13.47
N GLU A 25 -0.63 7.81 -13.17
CA GLU A 25 -1.77 8.50 -13.81
C GLU A 25 -1.63 8.61 -15.33
N ASN A 26 -0.39 8.57 -15.85
CA ASN A 26 -0.09 8.59 -17.28
C ASN A 26 0.03 7.19 -17.91
N GLY A 27 -0.31 6.13 -17.17
CA GLY A 27 -0.35 4.76 -17.64
C GLY A 27 0.68 3.83 -16.99
N SER A 28 0.82 2.64 -17.57
CA SER A 28 1.70 1.60 -17.05
C SER A 28 3.16 1.80 -17.44
N PHE A 29 4.07 1.49 -16.52
CA PHE A 29 5.51 1.51 -16.75
C PHE A 29 6.20 0.28 -16.16
N CYS A 30 7.39 -0.02 -16.67
CA CYS A 30 8.18 -1.17 -16.27
C CYS A 30 9.61 -0.75 -15.90
N LEU A 31 10.11 -1.24 -14.77
CA LEU A 31 11.48 -1.06 -14.33
C LEU A 31 12.25 -2.38 -14.46
N MET A 32 13.40 -2.31 -15.12
CA MET A 32 14.38 -3.38 -15.25
C MET A 32 15.66 -3.01 -14.46
N PRO A 33 16.57 -3.96 -14.20
CA PRO A 33 17.84 -3.65 -13.56
C PRO A 33 18.62 -2.63 -14.40
N ASN A 34 19.35 -1.73 -13.75
CA ASN A 34 20.08 -0.62 -14.39
C ASN A 34 19.20 0.42 -15.11
N HIS A 35 17.89 0.43 -14.89
CA HIS A 35 17.06 1.57 -15.25
C HIS A 35 17.63 2.85 -14.61
N ILE A 36 17.49 4.01 -15.26
CA ILE A 36 17.93 5.29 -14.68
C ILE A 36 17.20 5.58 -13.36
N ASP A 37 17.76 6.44 -12.53
CA ASP A 37 17.03 6.91 -11.35
C ASP A 37 15.70 7.54 -11.75
N PHE A 38 14.64 7.18 -11.02
CA PHE A 38 13.27 7.41 -11.45
C PHE A 38 12.36 7.62 -10.25
N VAL A 39 11.42 8.55 -10.38
CA VAL A 39 10.39 8.80 -9.36
C VAL A 39 9.04 8.91 -10.05
N ALA A 40 8.03 8.28 -9.48
CA ALA A 40 6.67 8.35 -9.99
C ALA A 40 5.65 8.26 -8.85
N THR A 41 4.56 9.01 -8.99
CA THR A 41 3.34 8.76 -8.23
C THR A 41 2.66 7.53 -8.81
N LEU A 42 2.22 6.63 -7.93
CA LEU A 42 1.49 5.42 -8.31
C LEU A 42 -0.02 5.70 -8.27
N ALA A 43 -0.73 5.27 -9.30
CA ALA A 43 -2.19 5.21 -9.30
C ALA A 43 -2.66 3.93 -8.58
N PRO A 44 -3.90 3.91 -8.04
CA PRO A 44 -4.47 2.69 -7.48
C PRO A 44 -4.58 1.63 -8.58
N GLY A 45 -4.06 0.43 -8.33
CA GLY A 45 -4.04 -0.59 -9.37
C GLY A 45 -3.26 -1.83 -9.00
N ILE A 46 -2.81 -2.54 -10.05
CA ILE A 46 -2.04 -3.77 -9.91
C ILE A 46 -0.57 -3.44 -10.01
N PHE A 47 0.17 -3.84 -8.99
CA PHE A 47 1.63 -3.82 -8.98
C PHE A 47 2.13 -5.25 -9.10
N THR A 48 3.04 -5.48 -10.04
CA THR A 48 3.64 -6.80 -10.20
C THR A 48 5.15 -6.72 -10.15
N TYR A 49 5.77 -7.76 -9.62
CA TYR A 49 7.22 -7.90 -9.68
C TYR A 49 7.61 -9.34 -9.96
N GLU A 50 8.76 -9.52 -10.59
CA GLU A 50 9.38 -10.82 -10.76
C GLU A 50 10.57 -10.96 -9.81
N ARG A 51 10.57 -12.01 -8.99
CA ARG A 51 11.67 -12.29 -8.06
C ARG A 51 12.95 -12.61 -8.84
N ALA A 52 14.10 -12.35 -8.24
CA ALA A 52 15.40 -12.70 -8.83
C ALA A 52 15.50 -14.21 -9.14
N GLU A 53 15.00 -15.06 -8.24
CA GLU A 53 14.97 -16.53 -8.38
C GLU A 53 13.90 -17.04 -9.36
N GLY A 54 13.04 -16.15 -9.87
CA GLY A 54 11.91 -16.50 -10.73
C GLY A 54 10.56 -16.50 -9.99
N GLY A 55 9.48 -16.54 -10.78
CA GLY A 55 8.13 -16.35 -10.29
C GLY A 55 7.69 -14.89 -10.31
N GLN A 56 6.43 -14.67 -10.69
CA GLN A 56 5.77 -13.37 -10.70
C GLN A 56 4.82 -13.27 -9.51
N GLU A 57 4.83 -12.12 -8.87
CA GLU A 57 3.98 -11.81 -7.72
C GLU A 57 3.09 -10.62 -8.05
N LEU A 58 1.88 -10.64 -7.50
CA LEU A 58 0.86 -9.62 -7.75
C LEU A 58 0.40 -9.00 -6.44
N LEU A 59 0.29 -7.68 -6.47
CA LEU A 59 -0.25 -6.88 -5.37
C LEU A 59 -1.30 -5.93 -5.91
N ALA A 60 -2.38 -5.77 -5.16
CA ALA A 60 -3.22 -4.60 -5.28
C ALA A 60 -2.61 -3.54 -4.38
N MET A 61 -2.43 -2.34 -4.94
CA MET A 61 -1.82 -1.24 -4.23
C MET A 61 -2.66 0.01 -4.41
N ASP A 62 -2.78 0.77 -3.33
CA ASP A 62 -3.40 2.09 -3.32
C ASP A 62 -2.42 3.14 -3.88
N VAL A 63 -2.87 4.40 -3.99
CA VAL A 63 -2.02 5.53 -4.37
C VAL A 63 -0.74 5.53 -3.53
N GLY A 64 0.39 5.80 -4.19
CA GLY A 64 1.68 5.80 -3.52
C GLY A 64 2.74 6.58 -4.27
N THR A 65 3.98 6.42 -3.84
CA THR A 65 5.14 6.98 -4.52
C THR A 65 6.20 5.90 -4.64
N LEU A 66 6.73 5.75 -5.85
CA LEU A 66 7.87 4.90 -6.15
C LEU A 66 9.11 5.77 -6.36
N VAL A 67 10.20 5.40 -5.70
CA VAL A 67 11.53 5.98 -5.89
C VAL A 67 12.50 4.88 -6.23
N LYS A 68 13.10 4.94 -7.42
CA LYS A 68 14.21 4.10 -7.83
C LYS A 68 15.50 4.91 -7.79
N LYS A 69 16.49 4.43 -7.02
CA LYS A 69 17.83 5.02 -6.93
C LYS A 69 18.89 3.93 -6.94
N GLY A 70 19.82 3.96 -7.90
CA GLY A 70 20.84 2.92 -8.01
C GLY A 70 20.23 1.53 -8.19
N SER A 71 20.45 0.62 -7.23
CA SER A 71 19.86 -0.72 -7.19
C SER A 71 18.59 -0.82 -6.34
N ASP A 72 18.21 0.24 -5.65
CA ASP A 72 17.11 0.25 -4.69
C ASP A 72 15.84 0.81 -5.32
N VAL A 73 14.72 0.15 -5.04
CA VAL A 73 13.37 0.62 -5.35
C VAL A 73 12.57 0.65 -4.08
N LEU A 74 12.16 1.84 -3.68
CA LEU A 74 11.33 2.09 -2.52
C LEU A 74 9.93 2.46 -2.99
N VAL A 75 8.93 1.81 -2.43
CA VAL A 75 7.52 2.10 -2.69
C VAL A 75 6.86 2.43 -1.37
N SER A 76 6.33 3.65 -1.25
CA SER A 76 5.53 4.08 -0.10
C SER A 76 4.07 4.16 -0.51
N THR A 77 3.21 3.40 0.15
CA THR A 77 1.75 3.41 -0.08
C THR A 77 1.02 3.27 1.25
N ARG A 78 -0.27 3.65 1.28
CA ARG A 78 -1.09 3.48 2.49
C ARG A 78 -1.47 2.03 2.71
N ASN A 79 -1.83 1.34 1.64
CA ASN A 79 -2.31 -0.04 1.67
C ASN A 79 -1.75 -0.80 0.46
N ALA A 80 -1.30 -2.02 0.71
CA ALA A 80 -0.98 -2.97 -0.32
C ALA A 80 -1.37 -4.36 0.15
N VAL A 81 -1.96 -5.15 -0.74
CA VAL A 81 -2.43 -6.50 -0.45
C VAL A 81 -1.87 -7.45 -1.49
N LYS A 82 -1.23 -8.51 -1.02
CA LYS A 82 -0.68 -9.55 -1.88
C LYS A 82 -1.77 -10.52 -2.31
N ALA A 83 -1.80 -10.92 -3.58
CA ALA A 83 -2.64 -12.03 -4.03
C ALA A 83 -1.83 -13.06 -4.79
N ALA A 84 -2.19 -14.34 -4.60
CA ALA A 84 -1.56 -15.44 -5.30
C ALA A 84 -1.90 -15.45 -6.81
N GLU A 85 -3.10 -14.99 -7.18
CA GLU A 85 -3.60 -15.03 -8.56
C GLU A 85 -4.50 -13.81 -8.84
N LEU A 86 -4.44 -13.32 -10.09
CA LEU A 86 -5.16 -12.13 -10.54
C LEU A 86 -6.69 -12.28 -10.39
N GLY A 87 -7.21 -13.50 -10.60
CA GLY A 87 -8.64 -13.81 -10.44
C GLY A 87 -9.16 -13.68 -9.01
N LYS A 88 -8.28 -13.82 -8.01
CA LYS A 88 -8.62 -13.69 -6.58
C LYS A 88 -8.34 -12.30 -6.04
N LEU A 89 -7.59 -11.47 -6.77
CA LEU A 89 -7.17 -10.16 -6.31
C LEU A 89 -8.35 -9.25 -5.97
N LYS A 90 -9.41 -9.26 -6.80
CA LYS A 90 -10.61 -8.45 -6.54
C LYS A 90 -11.29 -8.85 -5.22
N GLN A 91 -11.42 -10.14 -4.93
CA GLN A 91 -12.03 -10.63 -3.70
C GLN A 91 -11.20 -10.24 -2.49
N VAL A 92 -9.89 -10.47 -2.57
CA VAL A 92 -8.93 -10.12 -1.51
C VAL A 92 -8.95 -8.62 -1.20
N VAL A 93 -9.06 -7.77 -2.23
CA VAL A 93 -9.20 -6.32 -2.06
C VAL A 93 -10.51 -5.98 -1.36
N VAL A 94 -11.65 -6.52 -1.82
CA VAL A 94 -12.96 -6.26 -1.21
C VAL A 94 -12.99 -6.67 0.26
N GLU A 95 -12.52 -7.87 0.59
CA GLU A 95 -12.47 -8.36 1.97
C GLU A 95 -11.60 -7.47 2.88
N GLN A 96 -10.45 -7.00 2.39
CA GLN A 96 -9.59 -6.09 3.15
C GLN A 96 -10.20 -4.69 3.31
N TYR A 97 -10.90 -4.18 2.29
CA TYR A 97 -11.63 -2.91 2.38
C TYR A 97 -12.73 -2.97 3.45
N ASP A 98 -13.50 -4.06 3.50
CA ASP A 98 -14.56 -4.24 4.51
C ASP A 98 -13.97 -4.24 5.93
N VAL A 99 -12.83 -4.91 6.13
CA VAL A 99 -12.12 -4.93 7.42
C VAL A 99 -11.59 -3.54 7.82
N LEU A 100 -11.04 -2.79 6.87
CA LEU A 100 -10.53 -1.43 7.12
C LEU A 100 -11.65 -0.45 7.48
N ASP A 101 -12.79 -0.51 6.78
CA ASP A 101 -13.94 0.35 7.04
C ASP A 101 -14.53 0.12 8.44
N GLU A 102 -14.69 -1.15 8.85
CA GLU A 102 -15.16 -1.47 10.20
C GLU A 102 -14.19 -0.99 11.30
N ARG A 103 -12.89 -1.14 11.08
CA ARG A 103 -11.88 -0.63 12.03
C ARG A 103 -11.90 0.90 12.13
N GLU A 104 -12.05 1.60 11.01
CA GLU A 104 -12.12 3.06 10.98
C GLU A 104 -13.39 3.58 11.68
N LYS A 105 -14.55 2.95 11.43
CA LYS A 105 -15.80 3.24 12.14
C LYS A 105 -15.65 3.08 13.65
N LEU A 106 -15.01 2.00 14.10
CA LEU A 106 -14.78 1.76 15.53
C LEU A 106 -13.93 2.87 16.16
N VAL A 107 -12.81 3.24 15.54
CA VAL A 107 -11.92 4.31 16.03
C VAL A 107 -12.64 5.66 16.09
N ARG A 108 -13.37 6.03 15.03
CA ARG A 108 -14.17 7.27 15.01
C ARG A 108 -15.25 7.28 16.09
N SER A 109 -15.94 6.15 16.29
CA SER A 109 -16.97 6.03 17.33
C SER A 109 -16.40 6.14 18.74
N ALA A 110 -15.19 5.60 18.97
CA ALA A 110 -14.51 5.69 20.26
C ALA A 110 -14.07 7.14 20.55
N ALA A 111 -13.51 7.85 19.55
CA ALA A 111 -13.16 9.26 19.67
C ALA A 111 -14.39 10.14 19.98
N ALA A 112 -15.48 9.96 19.23
CA ALA A 112 -16.72 10.71 19.47
C ALA A 112 -17.33 10.46 20.86
N LYS A 113 -17.26 9.22 21.37
CA LYS A 113 -17.69 8.90 22.74
C LYS A 113 -16.81 9.58 23.79
N LEU A 114 -15.49 9.62 23.57
CA LEU A 114 -14.56 10.32 24.47
C LEU A 114 -14.85 11.81 24.50
N GLU A 115 -15.02 12.45 23.35
CA GLU A 115 -15.39 13.87 23.23
C GLU A 115 -16.72 14.18 23.94
N ALA A 116 -17.76 13.38 23.69
CA ALA A 116 -19.05 13.55 24.36
C ALA A 116 -18.95 13.38 25.89
N SER A 117 -18.14 12.42 26.37
CA SER A 117 -17.93 12.20 27.80
C SER A 117 -17.17 13.35 28.48
N LEU A 118 -16.22 13.98 27.77
CA LEU A 118 -15.50 15.17 28.23
C LEU A 118 -16.46 16.35 28.38
N ILE A 119 -17.25 16.64 27.35
CA ILE A 119 -18.24 17.73 27.38
C ILE A 119 -19.20 17.55 28.56
N ARG A 120 -19.72 16.33 28.76
CA ARG A 120 -20.64 16.04 29.87
C ARG A 120 -20.01 16.30 31.24
N ARG A 121 -18.77 15.87 31.46
CA ARG A 121 -18.04 16.13 32.72
C ARG A 121 -17.79 17.61 32.97
N PHE A 122 -17.53 18.41 31.93
CA PHE A 122 -17.37 19.86 32.08
C PHE A 122 -18.67 20.58 32.43
N VAL A 123 -19.82 20.10 31.94
CA VAL A 123 -21.13 20.66 32.29
C VAL A 123 -21.52 20.32 33.74
N GLU A 124 -21.16 19.13 34.23
CA GLU A 124 -21.41 18.69 35.62
C GLU A 124 -20.51 19.37 36.68
N LEU A 125 -19.44 20.07 36.26
CA LEU A 125 -18.51 20.82 37.14
C LEU A 125 -18.89 22.31 37.33
N LYS A 126 -20.07 22.72 36.87
CA LYS A 126 -20.68 24.04 37.12
C LYS A 126 -21.75 23.95 38.19
#